data_AF-A0A523QQA2-F1
#
_entry.id   AF-A0A523QQA2-F1
#
_cell.length_a   1.000
_cell.length_b   1.000
_cell.length_c   1.000
_cell.angle_alpha   90.00
_cell.angle_beta   90.00
_cell.angle_gamma   90.00
#
_symmetry.space_group_name_H-M   'P 1'
#
loop_
_entity.id
_entity.type
_entity.pdbx_description
1 polymer ?
#
loop_
_entity_poly.entity_id
_entity_poly.type
_entity_poly.pdbx_seq_one_letter_code
_entity_poly.pdbx_strand_id
1 'polypeptide(L)'
;MIQLPEEKYIQIDEKLPISIFDLQHKVLQPNIDLLLAATVHDLFTNQKNPETKIDIAAVCLRDSVDVACDVVYALRKAYENLIWYREQDPDAPKEMEACRFAKFFADDAALRLYASGEHIAHFLIHFLDIPADNIRPYKKSNASISSAVGKYLNATSDNQDISQHINSLLNEGSWQKTIDYRNHWVHEQPPLMEGQGIVYERKSRLKKTEKGYSVGITLGDKPKYTIDSLLSMVTSATNDFVRLLENLAPVWFNHIDSLGIKIK
;
A
#
# COMPACT_ATOMS: atom_id res chain seq x y z
N MET A 1 -19.78 18.20 -5.51
CA MET A 1 -19.51 16.96 -4.76
C MET A 1 -20.23 15.86 -5.51
N ILE A 2 -19.53 14.78 -5.89
CA ILE A 2 -20.20 13.64 -6.54
C ILE A 2 -21.16 13.02 -5.52
N GLN A 3 -22.41 12.83 -5.91
CA GLN A 3 -23.42 12.18 -5.08
C GLN A 3 -24.00 11.03 -5.89
N LEU A 4 -23.66 9.81 -5.49
CA LEU A 4 -24.18 8.61 -6.14
C LEU A 4 -25.45 8.13 -5.43
N PRO A 5 -26.30 7.37 -6.12
CA PRO A 5 -27.33 6.57 -5.47
C PRO A 5 -26.73 5.60 -4.43
N GLU A 6 -27.49 5.27 -3.39
CA GLU A 6 -27.05 4.44 -2.28
C GLU A 6 -26.56 3.06 -2.73
N GLU A 7 -27.24 2.45 -3.70
CA GLU A 7 -26.88 1.14 -4.25
C GLU A 7 -25.50 1.13 -4.91
N LYS A 8 -25.03 2.27 -5.41
CA LYS A 8 -23.69 2.39 -5.98
C LYS A 8 -22.63 2.46 -4.89
N TYR A 9 -22.91 3.12 -3.77
CA TYR A 9 -22.00 3.08 -2.62
C TYR A 9 -21.84 1.67 -2.06
N ILE A 10 -22.94 0.91 -1.97
CA ILE A 10 -22.90 -0.51 -1.55
C ILE A 10 -21.99 -1.33 -2.49
N GLN A 11 -22.15 -1.19 -3.81
CA GLN A 11 -21.31 -1.88 -4.80
C GLN A 11 -19.82 -1.51 -4.71
N ILE A 12 -19.50 -0.28 -4.30
CA ILE A 12 -18.11 0.15 -4.08
C ILE A 12 -17.58 -0.50 -2.80
N ASP A 13 -18.33 -0.40 -1.71
CA ASP A 13 -17.90 -0.89 -0.40
C ASP A 13 -17.71 -2.42 -0.39
N GLU A 14 -18.47 -3.18 -1.20
CA GLU A 14 -18.26 -4.63 -1.41
C GLU A 14 -16.89 -4.99 -2.03
N LYS A 15 -16.22 -4.05 -2.71
CA LYS A 15 -14.91 -4.27 -3.34
C LYS A 15 -13.74 -3.93 -2.42
N LEU A 16 -14.01 -3.14 -1.38
CA LEU A 16 -12.99 -2.50 -0.55
C LEU A 16 -12.90 -3.19 0.81
N PRO A 17 -11.71 -3.29 1.40
CA PRO A 17 -11.54 -3.90 2.72
C PRO A 17 -11.97 -2.91 3.83
N ILE A 18 -13.28 -2.71 4.00
CA ILE A 18 -13.86 -1.76 4.98
C ILE A 18 -13.49 -2.13 6.43
N SER A 19 -13.13 -3.39 6.70
CA SER A 19 -12.63 -3.85 8.00
C SER A 19 -11.37 -3.11 8.48
N ILE A 20 -10.64 -2.44 7.58
CA ILE A 20 -9.49 -1.61 7.97
C ILE A 20 -9.86 -0.52 8.97
N PHE A 21 -11.09 0.02 8.92
CA PHE A 21 -11.54 1.06 9.85
C PHE A 21 -11.77 0.51 11.26
N ASP A 22 -12.24 -0.73 11.37
CA ASP A 22 -12.35 -1.42 12.67
C ASP A 22 -10.96 -1.69 13.24
N LEU A 23 -10.00 -2.09 12.38
CA LEU A 23 -8.61 -2.27 12.78
C LEU A 23 -7.98 -0.95 13.22
N GLN A 24 -8.21 0.14 12.48
CA GLN A 24 -7.76 1.47 12.85
C GLN A 24 -8.28 1.84 14.24
N HIS A 25 -9.57 1.67 14.51
CA HIS A 25 -10.12 1.93 15.84
C HIS A 25 -9.41 1.11 16.93
N LYS A 26 -9.19 -0.18 16.71
CA LYS A 26 -8.49 -1.06 17.66
C LYS A 26 -7.04 -0.67 17.89
N VAL A 27 -6.32 -0.24 16.85
CA VAL A 27 -4.90 0.16 16.94
C VAL A 27 -4.75 1.59 17.48
N LEU A 28 -5.76 2.44 17.32
CA LEU A 28 -5.81 3.78 17.93
C LEU A 28 -6.20 3.76 19.42
N GLN A 29 -6.94 2.75 19.88
CA GLN A 29 -7.39 2.61 21.26
C GLN A 29 -6.29 2.38 22.32
N PRO A 30 -5.17 1.67 22.08
CA PRO A 30 -4.01 1.77 22.95
C PRO A 30 -3.43 3.19 22.83
N ASN A 31 -3.95 4.06 23.67
CA ASN A 31 -3.56 5.46 23.75
C ASN A 31 -2.04 5.54 23.96
N ILE A 32 -1.38 6.56 23.41
CA ILE A 32 0.06 6.82 23.62
C ILE A 32 0.45 6.75 25.11
N ASP A 33 -0.50 7.05 26.00
CA ASP A 33 -0.39 6.93 27.45
C ASP A 33 -0.16 5.50 27.97
N LEU A 34 -0.68 4.46 27.29
CA LEU A 34 -0.47 3.04 27.62
C LEU A 34 0.92 2.55 27.20
N LEU A 35 1.45 3.07 26.09
CA LEU A 35 2.83 2.82 25.65
C LEU A 35 3.83 3.56 26.54
N LEU A 36 3.54 4.82 26.91
CA LEU A 36 4.27 5.55 27.95
C LEU A 36 4.22 4.81 29.29
N ALA A 37 3.07 4.21 29.66
CA ALA A 37 2.95 3.42 30.88
C ALA A 37 3.81 2.15 30.85
N ALA A 38 4.00 1.51 29.70
CA ALA A 38 4.91 0.38 29.54
C ALA A 38 6.38 0.81 29.72
N THR A 39 6.79 1.92 29.10
CA THR A 39 8.12 2.53 29.30
C THR A 39 8.34 2.94 30.76
N VAL A 40 7.30 3.43 31.42
CA VAL A 40 7.31 3.83 32.84
C VAL A 40 7.32 2.61 33.77
N HIS A 41 6.61 1.52 33.44
CA HIS A 41 6.63 0.26 34.18
C HIS A 41 8.02 -0.36 34.19
N ASP A 42 8.75 -0.31 33.06
CA ASP A 42 10.14 -0.77 32.96
C ASP A 42 11.10 0.09 33.81
N LEU A 43 10.82 1.39 33.95
CA LEU A 43 11.56 2.27 34.87
C LEU A 43 11.34 1.93 36.35
N PHE A 44 10.16 1.42 36.73
CA PHE A 44 9.80 1.16 38.13
C PHE A 44 10.04 -0.27 38.60
N THR A 45 10.07 -1.27 37.70
CA THR A 45 10.19 -2.68 38.10
C THR A 45 11.63 -3.19 38.24
N ASN A 46 12.64 -2.41 37.85
CA ASN A 46 14.06 -2.83 37.84
C ASN A 46 14.33 -4.13 37.05
N GLN A 47 13.32 -4.70 36.40
CA GLN A 47 13.44 -5.72 35.38
C GLN A 47 13.82 -5.00 34.09
N LYS A 48 15.10 -4.69 33.97
CA LYS A 48 15.67 -4.20 32.72
C LYS A 48 15.31 -5.19 31.61
N ASN A 49 14.34 -4.83 30.78
CA ASN A 49 14.50 -5.02 29.35
C ASN A 49 14.35 -3.67 28.64
N PRO A 50 15.29 -2.72 28.86
CA PRO A 50 15.24 -1.35 28.35
C PRO A 50 15.51 -1.28 26.84
N GLU A 51 15.49 -2.43 26.15
CA GLU A 51 15.79 -2.59 24.73
C GLU A 51 14.54 -2.86 23.89
N THR A 52 13.36 -3.00 24.50
CA THR A 52 12.12 -3.24 23.76
C THR A 52 11.69 -1.96 23.04
N LYS A 53 11.94 -1.88 21.72
CA LYS A 53 11.49 -0.79 20.83
C LYS A 53 9.99 -0.88 20.52
N ILE A 54 9.20 -1.29 21.51
CA ILE A 54 7.77 -1.61 21.42
C ILE A 54 6.96 -0.35 21.13
N ASP A 55 7.30 0.77 21.74
CA ASP A 55 6.71 2.08 21.46
C ASP A 55 6.87 2.48 19.99
N ILE A 56 8.08 2.32 19.44
CA ILE A 56 8.37 2.62 18.04
C ILE A 56 7.61 1.66 17.13
N ALA A 57 7.61 0.36 17.45
CA ALA A 57 6.85 -0.64 16.71
C ALA A 57 5.35 -0.27 16.65
N ALA A 58 4.76 0.08 17.79
CA ALA A 58 3.36 0.47 17.88
C ALA A 58 3.02 1.67 16.99
N VAL A 59 3.86 2.71 17.01
CA VAL A 59 3.69 3.89 16.12
C VAL A 59 3.78 3.47 14.66
N CYS A 60 4.73 2.61 14.29
CA CYS A 60 4.88 2.15 12.91
C CYS A 60 3.68 1.31 12.44
N LEU A 61 3.12 0.45 13.30
CA LEU A 61 1.90 -0.31 12.98
C LEU A 61 0.71 0.62 12.80
N ARG A 62 0.55 1.61 13.68
CA ARG A 62 -0.49 2.64 13.57
C ARG A 62 -0.36 3.42 12.27
N ASP A 63 0.84 3.93 11.97
CA ASP A 63 1.09 4.69 10.73
C ASP A 63 0.73 3.85 9.49
N SER A 64 1.07 2.56 9.49
CA SER A 64 0.66 1.67 8.40
C SER A 64 -0.86 1.56 8.27
N VAL A 65 -1.58 1.35 9.37
CA VAL A 65 -3.03 1.23 9.39
C VAL A 65 -3.70 2.54 8.95
N ASP A 66 -3.25 3.69 9.47
CA ASP A 66 -3.75 5.01 9.08
C ASP A 66 -3.55 5.26 7.58
N VAL A 67 -2.36 4.94 7.04
CA VAL A 67 -2.11 5.06 5.59
C VAL A 67 -2.96 4.06 4.79
N ALA A 68 -3.22 2.85 5.30
CA ALA A 68 -4.09 1.89 4.62
C ALA A 68 -5.56 2.36 4.57
N CYS A 69 -6.06 3.04 5.62
CA CYS A 69 -7.35 3.73 5.57
C CYS A 69 -7.39 4.79 4.48
N ASP A 70 -6.33 5.60 4.33
CA ASP A 70 -6.23 6.58 3.25
C ASP A 70 -6.25 5.92 1.86
N VAL A 71 -5.60 4.76 1.69
CA VAL A 71 -5.65 3.98 0.44
C VAL A 71 -7.07 3.55 0.12
N VAL A 72 -7.81 3.02 1.10
CA VAL A 72 -9.22 2.61 0.92
C VAL A 72 -10.09 3.81 0.57
N TYR A 73 -9.88 4.96 1.22
CA TYR A 73 -10.58 6.19 0.90
C TYR A 73 -10.28 6.66 -0.54
N ALA A 74 -9.01 6.64 -0.96
CA ALA A 74 -8.62 7.00 -2.33
C ALA A 74 -9.25 6.06 -3.36
N LEU A 75 -9.26 4.74 -3.13
CA LEU A 75 -9.94 3.79 -4.02
C LEU A 75 -11.45 4.03 -4.08
N ARG A 76 -12.09 4.32 -2.95
CA ARG A 76 -13.51 4.72 -2.92
C ARG A 76 -13.74 5.93 -3.82
N LYS A 77 -12.90 6.97 -3.72
CA LYS A 77 -12.98 8.15 -4.60
C LYS A 77 -12.71 7.82 -6.06
N ALA A 78 -11.83 6.88 -6.35
CA ALA A 78 -11.57 6.44 -7.72
C ALA A 78 -12.81 5.78 -8.34
N TYR A 79 -13.45 4.84 -7.63
CA TYR A 79 -14.69 4.21 -8.08
C TYR A 79 -15.86 5.20 -8.17
N GLU A 80 -15.98 6.12 -7.22
CA GLU A 80 -17.02 7.17 -7.26
C GLU A 80 -16.93 8.00 -8.54
N ASN A 81 -15.72 8.44 -8.92
CA ASN A 81 -15.48 9.20 -10.15
C ASN A 81 -15.74 8.34 -11.39
N LEU A 82 -15.29 7.09 -11.39
CA LEU A 82 -15.51 6.17 -12.51
C LEU A 82 -17.00 5.98 -12.80
N ILE A 83 -17.78 5.66 -11.77
CA ILE A 83 -19.23 5.44 -11.89
C ILE A 83 -19.94 6.74 -12.27
N TRP A 84 -19.58 7.87 -11.64
CA TRP A 84 -20.21 9.15 -11.95
C TRP A 84 -20.11 9.49 -13.43
N TYR A 85 -18.88 9.53 -13.98
CA TYR A 85 -18.67 9.97 -15.35
C TYR A 85 -19.09 8.94 -16.40
N ARG A 86 -19.12 7.65 -16.08
CA ARG A 86 -19.60 6.62 -17.01
C ARG A 86 -21.12 6.42 -16.99
N GLU A 87 -21.79 6.68 -15.86
CA GLU A 87 -23.18 6.24 -15.67
C GLU A 87 -24.15 7.30 -15.15
N GLN A 88 -23.70 8.29 -14.37
CA GLN A 88 -24.62 9.17 -13.61
C GLN A 88 -24.62 10.63 -14.09
N ASP A 89 -23.52 11.07 -14.70
CA ASP A 89 -23.43 12.40 -15.27
C ASP A 89 -24.49 12.59 -16.38
N PRO A 90 -25.17 13.76 -16.48
CA PRO A 90 -26.21 13.98 -17.49
C PRO A 90 -25.76 13.77 -18.94
N ASP A 91 -24.47 13.97 -19.24
CA ASP A 91 -23.91 13.69 -20.57
C ASP A 91 -22.99 12.45 -20.58
N ALA A 92 -23.19 11.52 -19.65
CA ALA A 92 -22.50 10.23 -19.67
C ALA A 92 -22.81 9.44 -20.97
N PRO A 93 -21.85 8.64 -21.49
CA PRO A 93 -20.54 8.35 -20.90
C PRO A 93 -19.46 9.39 -21.26
N LYS A 94 -18.74 9.87 -20.24
CA LYS A 94 -17.58 10.76 -20.33
C LYS A 94 -16.29 10.00 -20.03
N GLU A 95 -15.87 9.12 -20.95
CA GLU A 95 -14.80 8.15 -20.70
C GLU A 95 -13.44 8.79 -20.39
N MET A 96 -13.11 9.92 -21.03
CA MET A 96 -11.86 10.62 -20.78
C MET A 96 -11.81 11.21 -19.36
N GLU A 97 -12.90 11.82 -18.92
CA GLU A 97 -13.09 12.33 -17.56
C GLU A 97 -13.07 11.20 -16.54
N ALA A 98 -13.83 10.13 -16.81
CA ALA A 98 -13.87 8.94 -15.96
C ALA A 98 -12.47 8.37 -15.74
N CYS A 99 -11.72 8.14 -16.84
CA CYS A 99 -10.35 7.65 -16.77
C CYS A 99 -9.42 8.64 -16.05
N ARG A 100 -9.49 9.94 -16.38
CA ARG A 100 -8.62 10.97 -15.78
C ARG A 100 -8.79 11.06 -14.27
N PHE A 101 -10.03 11.18 -13.77
CA PHE A 101 -10.28 11.39 -12.36
C PHE A 101 -10.13 10.10 -11.55
N ALA A 102 -10.60 8.96 -12.06
CA ALA A 102 -10.39 7.69 -11.38
C ALA A 102 -8.88 7.34 -11.30
N LYS A 103 -8.12 7.59 -12.38
CA LYS A 103 -6.67 7.34 -12.37
C LYS A 103 -5.96 8.19 -11.33
N PHE A 104 -6.31 9.47 -11.18
CA PHE A 104 -5.70 10.35 -10.18
C PHE A 104 -5.76 9.76 -8.77
N PHE A 105 -6.91 9.23 -8.36
CA PHE A 105 -7.06 8.62 -7.05
C PHE A 105 -6.46 7.20 -6.97
N ALA A 106 -6.54 6.41 -8.04
CA ALA A 106 -5.90 5.09 -8.09
C ALA A 106 -4.37 5.17 -8.02
N ASP A 107 -3.80 6.19 -8.65
CA ASP A 107 -2.38 6.57 -8.56
C ASP A 107 -2.00 6.88 -7.10
N ASP A 108 -2.74 7.77 -6.44
CA ASP A 108 -2.51 8.12 -5.03
C ASP A 108 -2.61 6.89 -4.11
N ALA A 109 -3.61 6.03 -4.33
CA ALA A 109 -3.76 4.76 -3.63
C ALA A 109 -2.52 3.87 -3.78
N ALA A 110 -2.00 3.70 -5.00
CA ALA A 110 -0.80 2.88 -5.23
C ALA A 110 0.46 3.47 -4.56
N LEU A 111 0.60 4.80 -4.51
CA LEU A 111 1.71 5.47 -3.80
C LEU A 111 1.63 5.25 -2.30
N ARG A 112 0.45 5.47 -1.71
CA ARG A 112 0.23 5.31 -0.26
C ARG A 112 0.35 3.87 0.18
N LEU A 113 -0.11 2.91 -0.65
CA LEU A 113 0.01 1.49 -0.35
C LEU A 113 1.48 1.06 -0.21
N TYR A 114 2.36 1.57 -1.09
CA TYR A 114 3.82 1.39 -0.94
C TYR A 114 4.33 1.97 0.38
N ALA A 115 3.92 3.20 0.73
CA ALA A 115 4.35 3.84 1.99
C ALA A 115 3.90 3.04 3.21
N SER A 116 2.67 2.53 3.22
CA SER A 116 2.17 1.66 4.28
C SER A 116 3.01 0.38 4.42
N GLY A 117 3.45 -0.22 3.31
CA GLY A 117 4.40 -1.32 3.32
C GLY A 117 5.76 -0.99 3.94
N GLU A 118 6.28 0.23 3.75
CA GLU A 118 7.50 0.68 4.41
C GLU A 118 7.30 0.83 5.93
N HIS A 119 6.14 1.35 6.38
CA HIS A 119 5.80 1.41 7.81
C HIS A 119 5.73 0.02 8.44
N ILE A 120 5.17 -0.98 7.75
CA ILE A 120 5.20 -2.38 8.23
C ILE A 120 6.60 -2.94 8.33
N ALA A 121 7.49 -2.61 7.39
CA ALA A 121 8.88 -3.03 7.47
C ALA A 121 9.55 -2.49 8.76
N HIS A 122 9.29 -1.22 9.09
CA HIS A 122 9.77 -0.60 10.31
C HIS A 122 9.15 -1.21 11.56
N PHE A 123 7.83 -1.45 11.57
CA PHE A 123 7.16 -2.19 12.63
C PHE A 123 7.87 -3.53 12.90
N LEU A 124 8.11 -4.34 11.87
CA LEU A 124 8.75 -5.65 12.00
C LEU A 124 10.19 -5.56 12.51
N ILE A 125 10.97 -4.58 12.04
CA ILE A 125 12.33 -4.33 12.53
C ILE A 125 12.32 -4.06 14.04
N HIS A 126 11.40 -3.21 14.51
CA HIS A 126 11.34 -2.81 15.91
C HIS A 126 10.68 -3.88 16.80
N PHE A 127 9.63 -4.53 16.31
CA PHE A 127 8.88 -5.56 17.03
C PHE A 127 9.70 -6.83 17.24
N LEU A 128 10.46 -7.24 16.23
CA LEU A 128 11.31 -8.44 16.28
C LEU A 128 12.76 -8.12 16.66
N ASP A 129 13.04 -6.86 17.05
CA ASP A 129 14.36 -6.30 17.33
C ASP A 129 15.45 -6.73 16.33
N ILE A 130 15.17 -6.61 15.03
CA ILE A 130 16.06 -7.07 13.98
C ILE A 130 17.27 -6.12 13.86
N PRO A 131 18.51 -6.58 14.06
CA PRO A 131 19.69 -5.73 13.91
C PRO A 131 19.83 -5.21 12.47
N ALA A 132 20.24 -3.96 12.30
CA ALA A 132 20.42 -3.36 10.98
C ALA A 132 21.41 -4.14 10.08
N ASP A 133 22.44 -4.73 10.69
CA ASP A 133 23.44 -5.55 9.98
C ASP A 133 22.86 -6.87 9.45
N ASN A 134 21.72 -7.34 9.98
CA ASN A 134 21.01 -8.52 9.46
C ASN A 134 20.18 -8.16 8.21
N ILE A 135 19.67 -6.93 8.12
CA ILE A 135 18.91 -6.45 6.95
C ILE A 135 19.83 -6.01 5.81
N ARG A 136 20.98 -5.43 6.13
CA ARG A 136 21.94 -4.85 5.16
C ARG A 136 22.30 -5.80 3.99
N PRO A 137 22.55 -7.12 4.17
CA PRO A 137 22.83 -8.04 3.07
C PRO A 137 21.72 -8.16 2.03
N TYR A 138 20.46 -7.92 2.42
CA TYR A 138 19.29 -8.03 1.56
C TYR A 138 18.91 -6.71 0.87
N LYS A 139 19.47 -5.59 1.35
CA LYS A 139 19.21 -4.25 0.82
C LYS A 139 20.22 -3.90 -0.29
N LYS A 140 19.80 -4.10 -1.54
CA LYS A 140 20.51 -3.56 -2.71
C LYS A 140 20.43 -2.02 -2.70
N SER A 141 21.37 -1.35 -3.39
CA SER A 141 21.34 0.10 -3.57
C SER A 141 19.97 0.55 -4.11
N ASN A 142 19.34 1.54 -3.47
CA ASN A 142 18.01 2.07 -3.77
C ASN A 142 16.82 1.08 -3.65
N ALA A 143 17.01 -0.10 -3.05
CA ALA A 143 15.90 -1.01 -2.76
C ALA A 143 15.08 -0.52 -1.54
N SER A 144 13.78 -0.77 -1.58
CA SER A 144 12.85 -0.47 -0.47
C SER A 144 13.24 -1.23 0.80
N ILE A 145 12.95 -0.65 1.97
CA ILE A 145 13.22 -1.35 3.24
C ILE A 145 12.28 -2.54 3.40
N SER A 146 11.01 -2.42 2.96
CA SER A 146 10.03 -3.51 2.92
C SER A 146 10.53 -4.74 2.16
N SER A 147 11.16 -4.55 0.99
CA SER A 147 11.70 -5.65 0.20
C SER A 147 12.87 -6.33 0.91
N ALA A 148 13.73 -5.57 1.60
CA ALA A 148 14.86 -6.13 2.33
C ALA A 148 14.39 -6.93 3.56
N VAL A 149 13.44 -6.39 4.32
CA VAL A 149 12.85 -7.07 5.49
C VAL A 149 12.11 -8.34 5.08
N GLY A 150 11.30 -8.31 4.02
CA GLY A 150 10.62 -9.51 3.52
C GLY A 150 11.59 -10.62 3.11
N LYS A 151 12.70 -10.27 2.43
CA LYS A 151 13.74 -11.25 2.07
C LYS A 151 14.47 -11.82 3.29
N TYR A 152 14.76 -10.98 4.28
CA TYR A 152 15.37 -11.43 5.53
C TYR A 152 14.46 -12.45 6.24
N LEU A 153 13.19 -12.11 6.45
CA LEU A 153 12.22 -12.96 7.13
C LEU A 153 11.96 -14.29 6.40
N ASN A 154 12.09 -14.30 5.08
CA ASN A 154 12.00 -15.52 4.27
C ASN A 154 13.25 -16.41 4.33
N ALA A 155 14.41 -15.82 4.64
CA ALA A 155 15.66 -16.55 4.77
C ALA A 155 15.87 -17.13 6.18
N THR A 156 15.17 -16.60 7.19
CA THR A 156 15.26 -17.03 8.59
C THR A 156 14.11 -17.95 8.97
N SER A 157 14.38 -18.98 9.77
CA SER A 157 13.34 -19.86 10.35
C SER A 157 12.64 -19.25 11.57
N ASP A 158 13.20 -18.17 12.11
CA ASP A 158 12.69 -17.54 13.31
C ASP A 158 11.46 -16.69 12.93
N ASN A 159 10.34 -16.89 13.62
CA ASN A 159 9.05 -16.23 13.37
C ASN A 159 8.26 -16.75 12.15
N GLN A 160 8.17 -18.09 12.00
CA GLN A 160 7.43 -18.74 10.91
C GLN A 160 6.01 -18.18 10.69
N ASP A 161 5.28 -17.87 11.75
CA ASP A 161 3.91 -17.34 11.65
C ASP A 161 3.87 -15.99 10.91
N ILE A 162 4.74 -15.04 11.30
CA ILE A 162 4.85 -13.72 10.65
C ILE A 162 5.35 -13.88 9.20
N SER A 163 6.38 -14.71 9.00
CA SER A 163 6.92 -14.96 7.67
C SER A 163 5.88 -15.59 6.74
N GLN A 164 4.98 -16.45 7.24
CA GLN A 164 3.88 -17.01 6.44
C GLN A 164 2.91 -15.92 5.96
N HIS A 165 2.50 -14.99 6.83
CA HIS A 165 1.60 -13.90 6.43
C HIS A 165 2.23 -12.97 5.38
N ILE A 166 3.52 -12.65 5.54
CA ILE A 166 4.26 -11.84 4.55
C ILE A 166 4.38 -12.59 3.23
N ASN A 167 4.68 -13.89 3.27
CA ASN A 167 4.76 -14.71 2.06
C ASN A 167 3.44 -14.79 1.31
N SER A 168 2.32 -14.87 2.02
CA SER A 168 0.99 -14.81 1.39
C SER A 168 0.82 -13.53 0.58
N LEU A 169 1.14 -12.36 1.14
CA LEU A 169 1.10 -11.09 0.41
C LEU A 169 1.99 -11.10 -0.85
N LEU A 170 3.21 -11.65 -0.74
CA LEU A 170 4.16 -11.67 -1.85
C LEU A 170 3.76 -12.65 -2.97
N ASN A 171 3.10 -13.75 -2.62
CA ASN A 171 2.73 -14.81 -3.57
C ASN A 171 1.44 -14.53 -4.36
N GLU A 172 0.55 -13.66 -3.87
CA GLU A 172 -0.70 -13.31 -4.57
C GLU A 172 -0.46 -12.45 -5.83
N GLY A 173 0.73 -11.85 -5.97
CA GLY A 173 1.23 -11.20 -7.20
C GLY A 173 0.61 -9.85 -7.54
N SER A 174 -0.59 -9.55 -7.05
CA SER A 174 -1.26 -8.22 -7.07
C SER A 174 -0.39 -7.12 -6.44
N TRP A 175 0.22 -7.40 -5.29
CA TRP A 175 1.15 -6.51 -4.60
C TRP A 175 2.32 -6.14 -5.51
N GLN A 176 3.03 -7.14 -6.03
CA GLN A 176 4.19 -6.91 -6.88
C GLN A 176 3.82 -6.08 -8.13
N LYS A 177 2.70 -6.41 -8.79
CA LYS A 177 2.22 -5.63 -9.95
C LYS A 177 1.92 -4.18 -9.61
N THR A 178 1.32 -3.92 -8.44
CA THR A 178 1.02 -2.56 -7.98
C THR A 178 2.29 -1.78 -7.63
N ILE A 179 3.27 -2.42 -6.99
CA ILE A 179 4.56 -1.80 -6.70
C ILE A 179 5.35 -1.53 -7.98
N ASP A 180 5.32 -2.44 -8.96
CA ASP A 180 5.95 -2.26 -10.26
C ASP A 180 5.31 -1.09 -11.03
N TYR A 181 3.97 -1.00 -11.02
CA TYR A 181 3.22 0.12 -11.58
C TYR A 181 3.69 1.45 -10.97
N ARG A 182 3.71 1.53 -9.64
CA ARG A 182 4.14 2.72 -8.89
C ARG A 182 5.58 3.08 -9.19
N ASN A 183 6.48 2.10 -9.25
CA ASN A 183 7.90 2.33 -9.50
C ASN A 183 8.15 2.83 -10.93
N HIS A 184 7.47 2.25 -11.92
CA HIS A 184 7.53 2.78 -13.29
C HIS A 184 7.03 4.22 -13.35
N TRP A 185 5.92 4.52 -12.66
CA TRP A 185 5.39 5.88 -12.59
C TRP A 185 6.40 6.87 -11.99
N VAL A 186 6.94 6.57 -10.82
CA VAL A 186 7.80 7.48 -10.06
C VAL A 186 9.18 7.64 -10.68
N HIS A 187 9.76 6.56 -11.24
CA HIS A 187 11.15 6.56 -11.69
C HIS A 187 11.32 6.70 -13.20
N GLU A 188 10.31 6.41 -14.01
CA GLU A 188 10.39 6.51 -15.48
C GLU A 188 9.38 7.51 -16.04
N GLN A 189 8.10 7.14 -16.04
CA GLN A 189 6.99 7.96 -16.51
C GLN A 189 5.65 7.37 -16.04
N PRO A 190 4.59 8.19 -15.92
CA PRO A 190 3.24 7.68 -15.71
C PRO A 190 2.87 6.61 -16.76
N PRO A 191 2.39 5.43 -16.34
CA PRO A 191 1.93 4.39 -17.26
C PRO A 191 0.84 4.91 -18.20
N LEU A 192 0.96 4.56 -19.48
CA LEU A 192 0.01 4.93 -20.52
C LEU A 192 -1.32 4.21 -20.29
N MET A 193 -2.41 4.97 -20.18
CA MET A 193 -3.76 4.46 -19.94
C MET A 193 -4.65 4.59 -21.18
N GLU A 194 -5.48 3.59 -21.41
CA GLU A 194 -6.57 3.67 -22.38
C GLU A 194 -7.62 4.70 -21.90
N GLY A 195 -8.23 5.43 -22.82
CA GLY A 195 -9.21 6.49 -22.50
C GLY A 195 -8.61 7.88 -22.25
N GLN A 196 -7.28 8.04 -22.21
CA GLN A 196 -6.63 9.36 -22.05
C GLN A 196 -6.36 10.11 -23.36
N GLY A 197 -6.85 9.59 -24.50
CA GLY A 197 -6.56 10.14 -25.83
C GLY A 197 -5.16 9.76 -26.33
N ILE A 198 -4.49 10.69 -27.02
CA ILE A 198 -3.16 10.47 -27.60
C ILE A 198 -2.09 10.67 -26.54
N VAL A 199 -1.39 9.58 -26.20
CA VAL A 199 -0.32 9.56 -25.19
C VAL A 199 0.97 8.99 -25.78
N TYR A 200 2.12 9.38 -25.20
CA TYR A 200 3.43 9.13 -25.78
C TYR A 200 4.44 8.69 -24.72
N GLU A 201 5.23 7.65 -25.01
CA GLU A 201 6.37 7.27 -24.18
C GLU A 201 7.52 8.27 -24.34
N ARG A 202 8.27 8.49 -23.24
CA ARG A 202 9.52 9.26 -23.17
C ARG A 202 10.68 8.50 -23.83
N LYS A 203 10.60 8.27 -25.13
CA LYS A 203 11.64 7.63 -25.96
C LYS A 203 11.91 8.42 -27.24
N SER A 204 13.11 8.28 -27.80
CA SER A 204 13.42 8.90 -29.10
C SER A 204 12.51 8.33 -30.20
N ARG A 205 11.83 9.22 -30.92
CA ARG A 205 11.05 8.89 -32.12
C ARG A 205 11.85 9.03 -33.41
N LEU A 206 13.05 9.59 -33.31
CA LEU A 206 13.98 9.71 -34.41
C LEU A 206 14.65 8.36 -34.63
N LYS A 207 14.32 7.70 -35.74
CA LYS A 207 14.95 6.43 -36.14
C LYS A 207 15.97 6.71 -37.23
N LYS A 208 17.19 6.22 -37.04
CA LYS A 208 18.19 6.22 -38.10
C LYS A 208 17.77 5.21 -39.16
N THR A 209 17.83 5.62 -40.42
CA THR A 209 17.56 4.77 -41.59
C THR A 209 18.76 4.85 -42.54
N GLU A 210 18.77 4.02 -43.58
CA GLU A 210 19.83 4.05 -44.60
C GLU A 210 19.93 5.40 -45.34
N LYS A 211 18.83 6.17 -45.41
CA LYS A 211 18.75 7.45 -46.13
C LYS A 211 18.83 8.68 -45.22
N GLY A 212 19.18 8.52 -43.94
CA GLY A 212 19.23 9.60 -42.96
C GLY A 212 18.40 9.30 -41.73
N TYR A 213 17.50 10.19 -41.35
CA TYR A 213 16.62 10.01 -40.19
C TYR A 213 15.15 10.04 -40.59
N SER A 214 14.34 9.19 -39.96
CA SER A 214 12.89 9.25 -40.06
C SER A 214 12.28 9.59 -38.69
N VAL A 215 11.20 10.37 -38.72
CA VAL A 215 10.36 10.62 -37.55
C VAL A 215 9.01 9.97 -37.82
N GLY A 216 8.61 9.03 -36.96
CA GLY A 216 7.25 8.53 -36.97
C GLY A 216 6.32 9.56 -36.34
N ILE A 217 5.57 10.31 -37.15
CA ILE A 217 4.41 11.08 -36.68
C ILE A 217 3.27 10.07 -36.50
N THR A 218 3.18 9.46 -35.31
CA THR A 218 2.18 8.44 -35.00
C THR A 218 1.07 8.99 -34.11
N LEU A 219 -0.09 8.32 -34.14
CA LEU A 219 -1.29 8.59 -33.33
C LEU A 219 -1.12 8.31 -31.81
N GLY A 220 0.10 8.26 -31.29
CA GLY A 220 0.39 7.85 -29.91
C GLY A 220 1.26 6.60 -29.82
N ASP A 221 1.56 6.21 -28.58
CA ASP A 221 2.00 4.86 -28.21
C ASP A 221 0.81 4.06 -27.64
N LYS A 222 0.89 2.73 -27.71
CA LYS A 222 -0.17 1.84 -27.22
C LYS A 222 -0.31 1.95 -25.69
N PRO A 223 -1.53 2.07 -25.14
CA PRO A 223 -1.76 1.96 -23.71
C PRO A 223 -1.27 0.64 -23.13
N LYS A 224 -0.77 0.70 -21.89
CA LYS A 224 -0.35 -0.49 -21.11
C LYS A 224 -1.46 -1.00 -20.19
N TYR A 225 -2.39 -0.12 -19.80
CA TYR A 225 -3.46 -0.42 -18.84
C TYR A 225 -4.78 0.20 -19.28
N THR A 226 -5.88 -0.35 -18.79
CA THR A 226 -7.20 0.29 -18.77
C THR A 226 -7.46 0.80 -17.35
N ILE A 227 -8.39 1.75 -17.18
CA ILE A 227 -8.72 2.21 -15.82
C ILE A 227 -9.28 1.08 -14.96
N ASP A 228 -10.07 0.18 -15.55
CA ASP A 228 -10.63 -0.99 -14.86
C ASP A 228 -9.55 -1.99 -14.42
N SER A 229 -8.52 -2.21 -15.26
CA SER A 229 -7.41 -3.10 -14.89
C SER A 229 -6.52 -2.50 -13.81
N LEU A 230 -6.31 -1.17 -13.83
CA LEU A 230 -5.61 -0.47 -12.76
C LEU A 230 -6.36 -0.57 -11.43
N LEU A 231 -7.66 -0.25 -11.41
CA LEU A 231 -8.46 -0.32 -10.19
C LEU A 231 -8.51 -1.75 -9.64
N SER A 232 -8.77 -2.75 -10.48
CA SER A 232 -8.79 -4.15 -10.05
C SER A 232 -7.46 -4.56 -9.42
N MET A 233 -6.33 -4.19 -10.05
CA MET A 233 -4.99 -4.50 -9.56
C MET A 233 -4.71 -3.84 -8.19
N VAL A 234 -4.96 -2.54 -8.05
CA VAL A 234 -4.68 -1.80 -6.80
C VAL A 234 -5.64 -2.22 -5.69
N THR A 235 -6.92 -2.46 -6.00
CA THR A 235 -7.91 -2.98 -5.05
C THR A 235 -7.52 -4.35 -4.54
N SER A 236 -7.08 -5.27 -5.41
CA SER A 236 -6.57 -6.58 -4.98
C SER A 236 -5.38 -6.40 -4.03
N ALA A 237 -4.35 -5.65 -4.43
CA ALA A 237 -3.17 -5.43 -3.58
C ALA A 237 -3.53 -4.81 -2.22
N THR A 238 -4.53 -3.93 -2.19
CA THR A 238 -5.03 -3.30 -0.95
C THR A 238 -5.74 -4.32 -0.05
N ASN A 239 -6.62 -5.17 -0.61
CA ASN A 239 -7.26 -6.25 0.14
C ASN A 239 -6.23 -7.19 0.77
N ASP A 240 -5.21 -7.57 0.01
CA ASP A 240 -4.19 -8.52 0.43
C ASP A 240 -3.31 -7.92 1.52
N PHE A 241 -3.02 -6.63 1.40
CA PHE A 241 -2.29 -5.87 2.42
C PHE A 241 -3.11 -5.66 3.70
N VAL A 242 -4.41 -5.34 3.60
CA VAL A 242 -5.26 -5.24 4.79
C VAL A 242 -5.36 -6.60 5.50
N ARG A 243 -5.48 -7.70 4.77
CA ARG A 243 -5.40 -9.05 5.35
C ARG A 243 -4.08 -9.30 6.08
N LEU A 244 -2.95 -8.79 5.59
CA LEU A 244 -1.69 -8.85 6.32
C LEU A 244 -1.78 -8.08 7.65
N LEU A 245 -2.32 -6.86 7.65
CA LEU A 245 -2.48 -6.04 8.86
C LEU A 245 -3.39 -6.72 9.89
N GLU A 246 -4.51 -7.29 9.45
CA GLU A 246 -5.46 -8.03 10.29
C GLU A 246 -4.83 -9.27 10.93
N ASN A 247 -3.84 -9.89 10.28
CA ASN A 247 -3.11 -11.02 10.82
C ASN A 247 -1.97 -10.60 11.76
N LEU A 248 -1.29 -9.48 11.48
CA LEU A 248 -0.20 -8.98 12.33
C LEU A 248 -0.68 -8.33 13.62
N ALA A 249 -1.84 -7.64 13.59
CA ALA A 249 -2.33 -6.92 14.75
C ALA A 249 -2.63 -7.83 15.97
N PRO A 250 -3.27 -9.01 15.83
CA PRO A 250 -3.42 -9.95 16.94
C PRO A 250 -2.08 -10.45 17.51
N VAL A 251 -1.06 -10.66 16.66
CA VAL A 251 0.28 -11.06 17.12
C VAL A 251 0.88 -9.97 18.02
N TRP A 252 0.74 -8.71 17.61
CA TRP A 252 1.12 -7.55 18.42
C TRP A 252 0.34 -7.48 19.74
N PHE A 253 -0.98 -7.54 19.71
CA PHE A 253 -1.81 -7.43 20.91
C PHE A 253 -1.53 -8.56 21.91
N ASN A 254 -1.41 -9.80 21.43
CA ASN A 254 -1.05 -10.94 22.27
C ASN A 254 0.33 -10.78 22.92
N HIS A 255 1.29 -10.21 22.19
CA HIS A 255 2.61 -9.91 22.74
C HIS A 255 2.52 -8.87 23.86
N ILE A 256 1.79 -7.78 23.65
CA ILE A 256 1.58 -6.74 24.68
C ILE A 256 0.87 -7.29 25.92
N ASP A 257 -0.17 -8.10 25.74
CA ASP A 257 -0.86 -8.77 26.84
C ASP A 257 0.09 -9.71 27.62
N SER A 258 1.00 -10.41 26.93
CA SER A 258 1.98 -11.29 27.56
C SER A 258 3.00 -10.57 28.45
N LEU A 259 3.22 -9.27 28.20
CA LEU A 259 4.03 -8.39 29.04
C LEU A 259 3.24 -7.85 30.24
N GLY A 260 1.97 -8.28 30.41
CA GLY A 260 1.10 -7.83 31.50
C GLY A 260 0.48 -6.45 31.26
N ILE A 261 0.67 -5.87 30.08
CA ILE A 261 0.11 -4.58 29.69
C ILE A 261 -1.30 -4.82 29.17
N LYS A 262 -2.32 -4.52 29.99
CA LYS A 262 -3.72 -4.66 29.59
C LYS A 262 -4.17 -3.44 28.79
N ILE A 263 -4.44 -3.62 27.51
CA ILE A 263 -5.11 -2.63 26.67
C ILE A 263 -6.61 -2.70 27.00
N LYS A 264 -7.19 -1.61 27.51
CA LYS A 264 -8.62 -1.51 27.83
C LYS A 264 -9.39 -0.79 26.74
#